data_AF-A0A4V3SJ97-F1
#
_entry.id   AF-A0A4V3SJ97-F1
#
_cell.length_a   1.000
_cell.length_b   1.000
_cell.length_c   1.000
_cell.angle_alpha   90.00
_cell.angle_beta   90.00
_cell.angle_gamma   90.00
#
_symmetry.space_group_name_H-M   'P 1'
#
loop_
_entity.id
_entity.type
_entity.pdbx_description
1 polymer ?
#
loop_
_entity_poly.entity_id
_entity_poly.type
_entity_poly.pdbx_seq_one_letter_code
_entity_poly.pdbx_strand_id
1 'polypeptide(L)'
;MASSLLPPRIACVAIIGKKNSPLFLSTFTKSRDTLFFHFLIHTTLDIFTLRLPSKTNGDSDFGLLYAVDEELACYGWLTNTGIKFVVAVENPTSSGGEDLKPVFRALQTAYIRLVCNPFFENDELGAIKSKRFQKEVGDIVEGWRPGSRGE
;
A
#
# COMPACT_ATOMS: atom_id res chain seq x y z
N MET A 1 -30.94 -6.24 -5.34
CA MET A 1 -30.55 -6.02 -3.93
C MET A 1 -29.32 -5.15 -3.97
N ALA A 2 -29.50 -3.85 -3.73
CA ALA A 2 -28.47 -2.84 -3.90
C ALA A 2 -27.58 -2.81 -2.66
N SER A 3 -26.39 -3.42 -2.74
CA SER A 3 -25.30 -3.12 -1.81
C SER A 3 -24.94 -1.64 -1.97
N SER A 4 -24.94 -0.92 -0.85
CA SER A 4 -24.80 0.54 -0.80
C SER A 4 -23.47 1.01 -1.41
N LEU A 5 -23.61 1.84 -2.45
CA LEU A 5 -22.60 2.35 -3.40
C LEU A 5 -21.63 3.38 -2.77
N LEU A 6 -20.90 3.03 -1.72
CA LEU A 6 -19.79 3.91 -1.28
C LEU A 6 -18.66 3.83 -2.32
N PRO A 7 -18.09 4.98 -2.74
CA PRO A 7 -17.01 4.97 -3.70
C PRO A 7 -15.78 4.27 -3.10
N PRO A 8 -14.98 3.58 -3.92
CA PRO A 8 -13.74 2.97 -3.47
C PRO A 8 -12.82 4.04 -2.92
N ARG A 9 -12.20 3.75 -1.78
CA ARG A 9 -11.24 4.67 -1.14
C ARG A 9 -10.05 3.90 -0.59
N ILE A 10 -8.88 4.50 -0.63
CA ILE A 10 -7.71 3.95 0.06
C ILE A 10 -7.91 4.20 1.55
N ALA A 11 -7.95 3.12 2.32
CA ALA A 11 -8.16 3.15 3.77
C ALA A 11 -6.84 3.16 4.54
N CYS A 12 -5.80 2.50 4.00
CA CYS A 12 -4.48 2.44 4.63
C CYS A 12 -3.38 2.29 3.58
N VAL A 13 -2.24 2.92 3.85
CA VAL A 13 -0.98 2.71 3.12
C VAL A 13 0.09 2.29 4.12
N ALA A 14 0.81 1.22 3.81
CA ALA A 14 1.93 0.77 4.60
C ALA A 14 3.16 0.43 3.76
N ILE A 15 4.32 0.63 4.38
CA ILE A 15 5.64 0.32 3.82
C ILE A 15 6.35 -0.56 4.82
N ILE A 16 6.81 -1.71 4.34
CA ILE A 16 7.48 -2.72 5.13
C ILE A 16 8.89 -2.90 4.59
N GLY A 17 9.87 -2.87 5.48
CA GLY A 17 11.27 -3.04 5.16
C GLY A 17 11.60 -4.45 4.69
N LYS A 18 12.83 -4.60 4.19
CA LYS A 18 13.35 -5.89 3.71
C LYS A 18 13.36 -6.97 4.79
N LYS A 19 13.57 -6.58 6.05
CA LYS A 19 13.56 -7.45 7.24
C LYS A 19 12.16 -7.62 7.87
N ASN A 20 11.11 -7.29 7.12
CA ASN A 20 9.71 -7.32 7.58
C ASN A 20 9.42 -6.37 8.76
N SER A 21 10.22 -5.31 8.92
CA SER A 21 9.96 -4.22 9.87
C SER A 21 8.92 -3.24 9.30
N PRO A 22 7.88 -2.85 10.05
CA PRO A 22 6.92 -1.83 9.60
C PRO A 22 7.60 -0.46 9.62
N LEU A 23 7.97 0.04 8.43
CA LEU A 23 8.63 1.35 8.29
C LEU A 23 7.62 2.49 8.29
N PHE A 24 6.42 2.27 7.77
CA PHE A 24 5.39 3.29 7.68
C PHE A 24 4.01 2.66 7.67
N LEU A 25 3.06 3.30 8.35
CA LEU A 25 1.65 2.95 8.31
C LEU A 25 0.85 4.25 8.49
N SER A 26 0.00 4.56 7.52
CA SER A 26 -0.90 5.71 7.57
C SER A 26 -2.30 5.27 7.23
N THR A 27 -3.24 5.60 8.10
CA THR A 27 -4.67 5.33 7.93
C THR A 27 -5.38 6.58 7.44
N PHE A 28 -6.33 6.39 6.54
CA PHE A 28 -7.11 7.46 5.89
C PHE A 28 -8.62 7.27 6.12
N THR A 29 -8.99 6.26 6.91
CA THR A 29 -10.37 5.97 7.29
C THR A 29 -10.56 6.08 8.80
N LYS A 30 -11.78 6.42 9.21
CA LYS A 30 -12.20 6.38 10.62
C LYS A 30 -12.98 5.11 10.97
N SER A 31 -13.29 4.27 9.99
CA SER A 31 -14.13 3.08 10.17
C SER A 31 -13.44 2.00 11.00
N ARG A 32 -12.10 1.94 11.00
CA ARG A 32 -11.30 0.91 11.67
C ARG A 32 -10.05 1.54 12.30
N ASP A 33 -9.61 1.00 13.43
CA ASP A 33 -8.46 1.52 14.16
C ASP A 33 -7.12 1.19 13.50
N THR A 34 -6.10 2.00 13.80
CA THR A 34 -4.72 1.80 13.35
C THR A 34 -4.17 0.41 13.69
N LEU A 35 -4.54 -0.12 14.86
CA LEU A 35 -4.09 -1.44 15.34
C LEU A 35 -4.67 -2.59 14.50
N PHE A 36 -5.92 -2.46 14.02
CA PHE A 36 -6.50 -3.40 13.08
C PHE A 36 -5.68 -3.47 11.79
N PHE A 37 -5.31 -2.31 11.22
CA PHE A 37 -4.48 -2.26 10.02
C PHE A 37 -3.08 -2.83 10.27
N HIS A 38 -2.51 -2.66 11.47
CA HIS A 38 -1.22 -3.25 11.82
C HIS A 38 -1.27 -4.78 11.70
N PHE A 39 -2.30 -5.43 12.28
CA PHE A 39 -2.48 -6.87 12.16
C PHE A 39 -2.72 -7.28 10.71
N LEU A 40 -3.61 -6.58 10.00
CA LEU A 40 -3.93 -6.88 8.61
C LEU A 40 -2.70 -6.83 7.69
N ILE A 41 -1.82 -5.85 7.87
CA ILE A 41 -0.61 -5.73 7.05
C ILE A 41 0.37 -6.87 7.36
N HIS A 42 0.50 -7.29 8.62
CA HIS A 42 1.35 -8.42 8.98
C HIS A 42 0.87 -9.73 8.35
N THR A 43 -0.44 -9.98 8.24
CA THR A 43 -0.93 -11.20 7.57
C THR A 43 -0.59 -11.23 6.08
N THR A 44 -0.42 -10.07 5.44
CA THR A 44 -0.04 -10.03 4.02
C THR A 44 1.40 -10.49 3.74
N LEU A 45 2.27 -10.52 4.75
CA LEU A 45 3.66 -10.93 4.61
C LEU A 45 3.81 -12.41 4.22
N ASP A 46 2.91 -13.26 4.70
CA ASP A 46 2.89 -14.68 4.32
C ASP A 46 2.59 -14.85 2.83
N ILE A 47 1.71 -14.01 2.28
CA ILE A 47 1.37 -14.03 0.85
C ILE A 47 2.55 -13.56 -0.01
N PHE A 48 3.28 -12.52 0.44
CA PHE A 48 4.52 -12.12 -0.23
C PHE A 48 5.52 -13.28 -0.26
N THR A 49 5.72 -13.94 0.89
CA THR A 49 6.65 -15.07 1.02
C THR A 49 6.24 -16.26 0.14
N LEU A 50 4.95 -16.57 0.09
CA LEU A 50 4.39 -17.67 -0.70
C LEU A 50 4.54 -17.44 -2.21
N ARG A 51 4.31 -16.20 -2.68
CA ARG A 51 4.30 -15.88 -4.13
C ARG A 51 5.67 -15.48 -4.68
N LEU A 52 6.60 -15.05 -3.83
CA LEU A 52 7.93 -14.58 -4.25
C LEU A 52 8.69 -15.58 -5.14
N PRO A 53 8.72 -16.90 -4.86
CA PRO A 53 9.47 -17.87 -5.68
C PRO A 53 8.94 -18.01 -7.11
N SER A 54 7.64 -17.78 -7.30
CA SER A 54 6.96 -17.93 -8.58
C SER A 54 6.99 -16.65 -9.43
N LYS A 55 7.58 -15.57 -8.92
CA LYS A 55 7.54 -14.25 -9.55
C LYS A 55 8.74 -14.05 -10.47
N THR A 56 8.49 -13.57 -11.69
CA THR A 56 9.56 -13.24 -12.64
C THR A 56 10.33 -12.01 -12.17
N ASN A 57 11.65 -12.02 -12.36
CA ASN A 57 12.51 -10.87 -12.09
C ASN A 57 11.98 -9.63 -12.85
N GLY A 58 11.77 -8.54 -12.11
CA GLY A 58 11.30 -7.27 -12.65
C GLY A 58 9.79 -7.03 -12.51
N ASP A 59 9.00 -8.06 -12.19
CA ASP A 59 7.60 -7.86 -11.84
C ASP A 59 7.50 -7.36 -10.39
N SER A 60 6.99 -6.15 -10.19
CA SER A 60 6.83 -5.54 -8.86
C SER A 60 5.41 -5.67 -8.33
N ASP A 61 4.43 -5.91 -9.20
CA ASP A 61 3.01 -5.88 -8.84
C ASP A 61 2.55 -7.22 -8.27
N PHE A 62 2.25 -7.28 -6.97
CA PHE A 62 1.74 -8.51 -6.33
C PHE A 62 0.21 -8.66 -6.45
N GLY A 63 -0.47 -7.64 -7.01
CA GLY A 63 -1.92 -7.63 -7.15
C GLY A 63 -2.63 -7.78 -5.81
N LEU A 64 -3.78 -8.43 -5.82
CA LEU A 64 -4.57 -8.72 -4.62
C LEU A 64 -3.81 -9.69 -3.69
N LEU A 65 -3.50 -9.25 -2.48
CA LEU A 65 -2.87 -10.07 -1.44
C LEU A 65 -3.92 -10.79 -0.60
N TYR A 66 -4.90 -10.04 -0.09
CA TYR A 66 -5.90 -10.55 0.85
C TYR A 66 -7.20 -9.77 0.71
N ALA A 67 -8.31 -10.47 0.49
CA ALA A 67 -9.66 -9.91 0.57
C ALA A 67 -10.21 -10.27 1.95
N VAL A 68 -10.40 -9.26 2.81
CA VAL A 68 -10.87 -9.46 4.19
C VAL A 68 -12.36 -9.79 4.18
N ASP A 69 -13.12 -8.96 3.49
CA ASP A 69 -14.56 -9.00 3.32
C ASP A 69 -14.94 -8.24 2.03
N GLU A 70 -16.23 -8.09 1.74
CA GLU A 70 -16.72 -7.34 0.57
C GLU A 70 -16.39 -5.84 0.64
N GLU A 71 -16.04 -5.34 1.83
CA GLU A 71 -15.79 -3.92 2.11
C GLU A 71 -14.30 -3.59 2.21
N LEU A 72 -13.38 -4.56 2.20
CA LEU A 72 -11.94 -4.32 2.41
C LEU A 72 -11.04 -5.34 1.70
N ALA A 73 -10.17 -4.83 0.84
CA ALA A 73 -9.15 -5.62 0.14
C ALA A 73 -7.75 -5.00 0.25
N CYS A 74 -6.72 -5.84 0.35
CA CYS A 74 -5.32 -5.45 0.41
C CYS A 74 -4.59 -5.82 -0.88
N TYR A 75 -3.83 -4.86 -1.41
CA TYR A 75 -3.04 -5.02 -2.62
C TYR A 75 -1.56 -4.80 -2.32
N GLY A 76 -0.70 -5.46 -3.09
CA GLY A 76 0.72 -5.55 -2.83
C GLY A 76 1.61 -5.07 -3.95
N TRP A 77 2.74 -4.49 -3.57
CA TRP A 77 3.84 -4.17 -4.47
C TRP A 77 5.18 -4.44 -3.80
N LEU A 78 6.10 -5.08 -4.51
CA LEU A 78 7.43 -5.42 -4.00
C LEU A 78 8.49 -4.84 -4.92
N THR A 79 9.42 -4.09 -4.35
CA THR A 79 10.58 -3.60 -5.10
C THR A 79 11.66 -4.67 -5.21
N ASN A 80 12.54 -4.53 -6.21
CA ASN A 80 13.75 -5.34 -6.33
C ASN A 80 14.69 -5.24 -5.11
N THR A 81 14.58 -4.17 -4.30
CA THR A 81 15.32 -3.98 -3.04
C THR A 81 14.67 -4.67 -1.83
N GLY A 82 13.53 -5.35 -2.02
CA GLY A 82 12.84 -6.09 -0.95
C GLY A 82 11.89 -5.24 -0.10
N ILE A 83 11.65 -3.97 -0.48
CA ILE A 83 10.68 -3.09 0.18
C ILE A 83 9.28 -3.45 -0.32
N LYS A 84 8.37 -3.66 0.63
CA LYS A 84 6.99 -4.06 0.36
C LYS A 84 6.09 -2.87 0.61
N PHE A 85 5.22 -2.57 -0.34
CA PHE A 85 4.14 -1.61 -0.19
C PHE A 85 2.83 -2.39 -0.12
N VAL A 86 1.98 -2.01 0.82
CA VAL A 86 0.64 -2.56 0.98
C VAL A 86 -0.34 -1.41 0.98
N VAL A 87 -1.36 -1.51 0.14
CA VAL A 87 -2.46 -0.55 0.08
C VAL A 87 -3.76 -1.29 0.37
N ALA A 88 -4.46 -0.86 1.42
CA ALA A 88 -5.79 -1.37 1.74
C ALA A 88 -6.84 -0.44 1.16
N VAL A 89 -7.80 -1.01 0.43
CA VAL A 89 -8.89 -0.30 -0.24
C VAL A 89 -10.21 -0.73 0.37
N GLU A 90 -10.99 0.25 0.82
CA GLU A 90 -12.37 0.05 1.25
C GLU A 90 -13.33 0.14 0.07
N ASN A 91 -14.38 -0.69 0.09
CA ASN A 91 -15.38 -0.84 -0.97
C ASN A 91 -14.74 -1.06 -2.35
N PRO A 92 -13.91 -2.11 -2.53
CA PRO A 92 -13.30 -2.41 -3.82
C PRO A 92 -14.40 -2.69 -4.87
N THR A 93 -14.24 -2.18 -6.09
CA THR A 93 -15.15 -2.51 -7.20
C THR A 93 -14.99 -3.97 -7.61
N SER A 94 -16.07 -4.58 -8.13
CA SER A 94 -16.09 -5.97 -8.64
C SER A 94 -15.05 -6.24 -9.72
N SER A 95 -14.60 -5.20 -10.40
CA SER A 95 -13.56 -5.24 -11.42
C SER A 95 -12.13 -5.15 -10.85
N GLY A 96 -11.98 -5.10 -9.52
CA GLY A 96 -10.75 -5.42 -8.82
C GLY A 96 -9.60 -4.41 -9.01
N GLY A 97 -9.64 -3.28 -8.29
CA GLY A 97 -8.45 -2.44 -8.07
C GLY A 97 -7.77 -1.90 -9.35
N GLU A 98 -8.54 -1.60 -10.38
CA GLU A 98 -8.10 -1.55 -11.80
C GLU A 98 -7.04 -0.52 -12.21
N ASP A 99 -6.50 0.31 -11.33
CA ASP A 99 -5.13 0.77 -11.53
C ASP A 99 -4.55 1.33 -10.21
N LEU A 100 -4.22 0.45 -9.26
CA LEU A 100 -3.37 0.84 -8.12
C LEU A 100 -1.89 0.96 -8.51
N LYS A 101 -1.51 0.50 -9.71
CA LYS A 101 -0.16 0.64 -10.26
C LYS A 101 0.38 2.08 -10.20
N PRO A 102 -0.34 3.12 -10.65
CA PRO A 102 0.12 4.51 -10.52
C PRO A 102 0.30 4.94 -9.06
N VAL A 103 -0.57 4.48 -8.16
CA VAL A 103 -0.43 4.73 -6.70
C VAL A 103 0.85 4.11 -6.19
N PHE A 104 1.10 2.83 -6.48
CA PHE A 104 2.32 2.15 -6.06
C PHE A 104 3.58 2.80 -6.65
N ARG A 105 3.56 3.20 -7.93
CA ARG A 105 4.68 3.92 -8.56
C ARG A 105 4.92 5.27 -7.91
N ALA A 106 3.87 6.01 -7.56
CA ALA A 106 3.97 7.29 -6.85
C ALA A 106 4.53 7.10 -5.44
N LEU A 107 4.04 6.12 -4.69
CA LEU A 107 4.53 5.76 -3.35
C LEU A 107 6.01 5.34 -3.40
N GLN A 108 6.38 4.50 -4.37
CA GLN A 108 7.77 4.08 -4.57
C GLN A 108 8.66 5.29 -4.89
N THR A 109 8.20 6.22 -5.73
CA THR A 109 8.95 7.44 -6.05
C THR A 109 9.13 8.34 -4.82
N ALA A 110 8.08 8.52 -4.02
CA ALA A 110 8.14 9.28 -2.76
C ALA A 110 9.12 8.63 -1.77
N TYR A 111 9.10 7.28 -1.66
CA TYR A 111 10.03 6.55 -0.80
C TYR A 111 11.47 6.67 -1.27
N ILE A 112 11.73 6.57 -2.59
CA ILE A 112 13.07 6.79 -3.16
C ILE A 112 13.57 8.20 -2.84
N ARG A 113 12.74 9.23 -3.01
CA ARG A 113 13.09 10.62 -2.66
C ARG A 113 13.43 10.79 -1.18
N LEU A 114 12.72 10.08 -0.30
CA LEU A 114 13.00 10.08 1.13
C LEU A 114 14.36 9.44 1.42
N VAL A 115 14.62 8.25 0.88
CA VAL A 115 15.88 7.51 1.13
C VAL A 115 17.09 8.18 0.48
N CYS A 116 16.91 8.84 -0.66
CA CYS A 116 17.96 9.62 -1.32
C CYS A 116 18.22 10.99 -0.66
N ASN A 117 17.50 11.34 0.41
CA ASN A 117 17.79 12.55 1.17
C ASN A 117 19.06 12.33 2.01
N PRO A 118 20.14 13.13 1.84
CA PRO A 118 21.40 12.95 2.57
C PRO A 118 21.27 13.14 4.09
N PHE A 119 20.19 13.75 4.56
CA PHE A 119 19.89 13.93 5.99
C PHE A 119 18.91 12.89 6.54
N PHE A 120 18.48 11.94 5.72
CA PHE A 120 17.62 10.85 6.16
C PHE A 120 18.48 9.68 6.63
N GLU A 121 18.49 9.44 7.94
CA GLU A 121 19.06 8.23 8.51
C GLU A 121 18.11 7.06 8.24
N ASN A 122 18.53 6.17 7.34
CA ASN A 122 17.81 4.93 7.05
C ASN A 122 18.12 3.91 8.16
N ASP A 123 17.53 4.11 9.33
CA ASP A 123 17.49 3.07 10.35
C ASP A 123 16.53 1.99 9.85
N GLU A 124 17.05 0.84 9.42
CA GLU A 124 16.25 -0.24 8.82
C GLU A 124 15.17 -0.82 9.76
N LEU A 125 15.21 -0.44 11.04
CA LEU A 125 14.27 -0.81 12.09
C LEU A 125 13.38 0.37 12.52
N GLY A 126 13.70 1.58 12.06
CA GLY A 126 13.06 2.83 12.46
C GLY A 126 11.84 3.15 11.62
N ALA A 127 10.77 3.55 12.30
CA ALA A 127 9.60 4.13 11.64
C ALA A 127 9.95 5.46 10.96
N ILE A 128 9.43 5.67 9.75
CA ILE A 128 9.55 6.92 9.00
C ILE A 128 8.77 8.02 9.73
N LYS A 129 9.50 9.01 10.26
CA LYS A 129 8.95 10.16 11.03
C LYS A 129 8.80 11.44 10.20
N SER A 130 9.14 11.40 8.92
CA SER A 130 9.14 12.59 8.07
C SER A 130 7.72 13.11 7.80
N LYS A 131 7.41 14.31 8.32
CA LYS A 131 6.12 14.99 8.07
C LYS A 131 5.90 15.30 6.59
N ARG A 132 6.98 15.64 5.88
CA ARG A 132 6.94 15.90 4.42
C ARG A 132 6.50 14.63 3.67
N PHE A 133 7.06 13.49 4.04
CA PHE A 133 6.71 12.20 3.45
C PHE A 133 5.25 11.83 3.75
N GLN A 134 4.81 11.98 5.00
CA GLN A 134 3.41 11.76 5.38
C GLN A 134 2.44 12.60 4.54
N LYS A 135 2.76 13.88 4.33
CA LYS A 135 1.97 14.77 3.47
C LYS A 135 1.94 14.28 2.02
N GLU A 136 3.09 13.95 1.43
CA GLU A 136 3.19 13.46 0.06
C GLU A 136 2.38 12.17 -0.14
N VAL A 137 2.39 11.24 0.83
CA VAL A 137 1.53 10.05 0.80
C VAL A 137 0.04 10.43 0.86
N GLY A 138 -0.34 11.40 1.71
CA GLY A 138 -1.69 11.93 1.76
C GLY A 138 -2.16 12.51 0.43
N ASP A 139 -1.33 13.34 -0.20
CA ASP A 139 -1.62 13.93 -1.51
C ASP A 139 -1.81 12.85 -2.61
N ILE A 140 -1.01 11.77 -2.57
CA ILE A 140 -1.15 10.62 -3.50
C ILE A 140 -2.48 9.91 -3.28
N VAL A 141 -2.87 9.69 -2.02
CA VAL A 141 -4.12 9.02 -1.67
C VAL A 141 -5.33 9.85 -2.06
N GLU A 142 -5.30 11.16 -1.79
CA GLU A 142 -6.38 12.09 -2.16
C GLU A 142 -6.53 12.25 -3.68
N GLY A 143 -5.42 12.18 -4.42
CA GLY A 143 -5.39 12.24 -5.88
C GLY A 143 -5.86 10.97 -6.59
N TRP A 144 -5.94 9.83 -5.89
CA TRP A 144 -6.38 8.58 -6.50
C TRP A 144 -7.89 8.56 -6.72
N ARG A 145 -8.31 8.18 -7.92
CA ARG A 145 -9.70 7.92 -8.29
C ARG A 145 -9.78 6.58 -9.04
N PRO A 146 -10.67 5.66 -8.65
CA PRO A 146 -10.89 4.43 -9.40
C PRO A 146 -11.49 4.75 -10.77
N GLY A 147 -10.94 4.16 -11.84
CA GLY A 147 -11.50 4.26 -13.20
C GLY A 147 -11.08 5.49 -14.03
N SER A 148 -10.11 6.30 -13.59
CA SER A 148 -9.67 7.50 -14.33
C SER A 148 -8.76 7.24 -15.54
N ARG A 149 -8.93 6.11 -16.25
CA ARG A 149 -8.21 5.87 -17.52
C ARG A 149 -9.15 5.31 -18.57
N GLY A 150 -9.74 6.23 -19.32
CA GLY A 150 -10.52 5.97 -20.51
C GLY A 150 -10.62 7.25 -21.33
N GLU A 151 -9.48 7.67 -21.90
CA GLU A 151 -9.34 8.46 -23.13
C GLU A 151 -7.90 8.33 -23.64
#